data_AF-A0A1M5JVR9-F1
#
_entry.id   AF-A0A1M5JVR9-F1
#
_cell.length_a   1.000
_cell.length_b   1.000
_cell.length_c   1.000
_cell.angle_alpha   90.00
_cell.angle_beta   90.00
_cell.angle_gamma   90.00
#
_symmetry.space_group_name_H-M   'P 1'
#
loop_
_entity.id
_entity.type
_entity.pdbx_description
1 polymer ?
#
loop_
_entity_poly.entity_id
_entity_poly.type
_entity_poly.pdbx_seq_one_letter_code
_entity_poly.pdbx_strand_id
1 'polypeptide(L)'
;MNKYKTLHLWMLIPMALMQFGIFRDYWGDFTDNGWSVHVHYWTGTLWYLYLILQPYYATHSQLEKHRTNGIIGMFLAGGVCITAFSMLFRDIANADKSAQFPDDFGPFEPWFFIGVAAVEIVMIIAFGYAVIMSIIKRKSLEDHAWWLITTVFLIMMPALGRGVQNTYILIHLEDWPNVDIMGPTYFTQFLIVTVLLLAAFKYKKLKHPGTYLALLVNVYVCFLEPLGRSATIETFLRTVIRD
;
A
#
# COMPACT_ATOMS: atom_id res chain seq x y z
N MET A 1 8.36 -21.12 -17.28
CA MET A 1 7.13 -20.34 -17.00
C MET A 1 6.05 -21.10 -16.21
N ASN A 2 6.02 -22.44 -16.20
CA ASN A 2 4.98 -23.21 -15.49
C ASN A 2 4.77 -22.81 -14.02
N LYS A 3 5.85 -22.48 -13.31
CA LYS A 3 5.81 -22.01 -11.91
C LYS A 3 4.94 -20.77 -11.69
N TYR A 4 4.88 -19.86 -12.67
CA TYR A 4 4.13 -18.60 -12.57
C TYR A 4 2.74 -18.67 -13.22
N LYS A 5 2.33 -19.82 -13.78
CA LYS A 5 1.01 -19.97 -14.43
C LYS A 5 -0.14 -19.58 -13.52
N THR A 6 -0.02 -19.83 -12.23
CA THR A 6 -1.06 -19.52 -11.22
C THR A 6 -0.87 -18.17 -10.55
N LEU A 7 0.14 -17.38 -10.94
CA LEU A 7 0.44 -16.12 -10.27
C LEU A 7 -0.72 -15.13 -10.34
N HIS A 8 -1.38 -15.02 -11.50
CA HIS A 8 -2.55 -14.15 -11.67
C HIS A 8 -3.67 -14.50 -10.67
N LEU A 9 -3.90 -15.80 -10.40
CA LEU A 9 -4.88 -16.25 -9.39
C LEU A 9 -4.45 -15.91 -7.97
N TRP A 10 -3.16 -16.04 -7.67
CA TRP A 10 -2.62 -15.68 -6.35
C TRP A 10 -2.71 -14.19 -6.06
N MET A 11 -2.61 -13.34 -7.10
CA MET A 11 -2.81 -11.90 -6.95
C MET A 11 -4.25 -11.52 -6.63
N LEU A 12 -5.24 -12.39 -6.83
CA LEU A 12 -6.62 -12.12 -6.40
C LEU A 12 -6.75 -12.06 -4.87
N ILE A 13 -5.91 -12.77 -4.11
CA ILE A 13 -5.97 -12.77 -2.65
C ILE A 13 -5.63 -11.37 -2.08
N PRO A 14 -4.45 -10.78 -2.36
CA PRO A 14 -4.17 -9.42 -1.90
C PRO A 14 -5.13 -8.37 -2.52
N MET A 15 -5.63 -8.59 -3.74
CA MET A 15 -6.65 -7.71 -4.32
C MET A 15 -7.91 -7.68 -3.45
N ALA A 16 -8.45 -8.85 -3.11
CA ALA A 16 -9.66 -8.95 -2.32
C ALA A 16 -9.48 -8.33 -0.93
N LEU A 17 -8.33 -8.55 -0.29
CA LEU A 17 -8.00 -7.95 1.01
C LEU A 17 -7.96 -6.42 0.95
N MET A 18 -7.30 -5.85 -0.07
CA MET A 18 -7.24 -4.40 -0.22
C MET A 18 -8.61 -3.78 -0.58
N GLN A 19 -9.36 -4.42 -1.46
CA GLN A 19 -10.70 -3.94 -1.83
C GLN A 19 -11.66 -4.01 -0.65
N PHE A 20 -11.61 -5.07 0.15
CA PHE A 20 -12.36 -5.15 1.39
C PHE A 20 -11.98 -4.01 2.34
N GLY A 21 -10.67 -3.76 2.51
CA GLY A 21 -10.22 -2.74 3.46
C GLY A 21 -10.53 -1.31 3.05
N ILE A 22 -10.55 -1.03 1.75
CA ILE A 22 -10.92 0.30 1.22
C ILE A 22 -12.43 0.44 1.05
N PHE A 23 -13.22 -0.63 1.13
CA PHE A 23 -14.62 -0.61 0.71
C PHE A 23 -15.42 0.49 1.41
N ARG A 24 -15.37 0.55 2.74
CA ARG A 24 -16.09 1.58 3.51
C ARG A 24 -15.45 2.96 3.38
N ASP A 25 -14.11 3.04 3.42
CA ASP A 25 -13.33 4.30 3.33
C ASP A 25 -13.58 5.05 2.02
N TYR A 26 -13.64 4.33 0.90
CA TYR A 26 -13.79 4.94 -0.41
C TYR A 26 -15.25 5.02 -0.88
N TRP A 27 -16.00 3.92 -0.80
CA TRP A 27 -17.39 3.91 -1.30
C TRP A 27 -18.37 4.52 -0.29
N GLY A 28 -18.03 4.50 0.99
CA GLY A 28 -18.84 5.12 2.03
C GLY A 28 -18.89 6.63 1.92
N ASP A 29 -17.76 7.24 1.56
CA ASP A 29 -17.58 8.70 1.49
C ASP A 29 -17.29 9.14 0.05
N PHE A 30 -17.86 8.42 -0.93
CA PHE A 30 -17.52 8.58 -2.34
C PHE A 30 -17.76 10.01 -2.84
N THR A 31 -18.85 10.66 -2.44
CA THR A 31 -19.19 12.02 -2.90
C THR A 31 -18.38 13.11 -2.21
N ASP A 32 -17.83 12.81 -1.04
CA ASP A 32 -17.22 13.80 -0.15
C ASP A 32 -15.68 13.81 -0.29
N ASN A 33 -15.15 12.76 -0.91
CA ASN A 33 -13.73 12.65 -1.22
C ASN A 33 -13.27 13.67 -2.27
N GLY A 34 -12.09 14.24 -2.05
CA GLY A 34 -11.44 15.10 -3.03
C GLY A 34 -11.04 14.33 -4.29
N TRP A 35 -10.93 15.02 -5.43
CA TRP A 35 -10.58 14.40 -6.72
C TRP A 35 -9.25 13.63 -6.69
N SER A 36 -8.27 14.10 -5.90
CA SER A 36 -6.99 13.41 -5.71
C SER A 36 -7.15 11.99 -5.16
N VAL A 37 -8.10 11.78 -4.23
CA VAL A 37 -8.39 10.46 -3.65
C VAL A 37 -8.95 9.51 -4.70
N HIS A 38 -9.89 9.97 -5.54
CA HIS A 38 -10.44 9.18 -6.64
C HIS A 38 -9.37 8.76 -7.65
N VAL A 39 -8.55 9.71 -8.10
CA VAL A 39 -7.49 9.44 -9.06
C VAL A 39 -6.46 8.47 -8.48
N HIS A 40 -6.06 8.65 -7.22
CA HIS A 40 -5.16 7.72 -6.54
C HIS A 40 -5.76 6.31 -6.44
N TYR A 41 -7.01 6.21 -6.00
CA TYR A 41 -7.70 4.92 -5.89
C TYR A 41 -7.84 4.20 -7.23
N TRP A 42 -8.24 4.90 -8.30
CA TRP A 42 -8.38 4.31 -9.63
C TRP A 42 -7.04 3.90 -10.22
N THR A 43 -6.01 4.74 -10.10
CA THR A 43 -4.67 4.39 -10.59
C THR A 43 -4.10 3.19 -9.83
N GLY A 44 -4.25 3.12 -8.51
CA GLY A 44 -3.86 1.95 -7.71
C GLY A 44 -4.62 0.68 -8.10
N THR A 45 -5.94 0.79 -8.30
CA THR A 45 -6.79 -0.34 -8.73
C THR A 45 -6.39 -0.85 -10.10
N LEU A 46 -6.21 0.06 -11.07
CA LEU A 46 -5.76 -0.29 -12.42
C LEU A 46 -4.38 -0.93 -12.40
N TRP A 47 -3.44 -0.40 -11.60
CA TRP A 47 -2.11 -0.98 -11.42
C TRP A 47 -2.21 -2.42 -10.97
N TYR A 48 -3.07 -2.68 -9.99
CA TYR A 48 -3.26 -4.01 -9.49
C TYR A 48 -3.85 -4.97 -10.53
N LEU A 49 -4.83 -4.51 -11.32
CA LEU A 49 -5.36 -5.28 -12.44
C LEU A 49 -4.26 -5.62 -13.46
N TYR A 50 -3.33 -4.69 -13.73
CA TYR A 50 -2.15 -5.00 -14.54
C TYR A 50 -1.29 -6.10 -13.94
N LEU A 51 -1.03 -6.08 -12.63
CA LEU A 51 -0.25 -7.12 -11.96
C LEU A 51 -0.90 -8.51 -12.02
N ILE A 52 -2.23 -8.58 -12.18
CA ILE A 52 -2.97 -9.82 -12.43
C ILE A 52 -2.85 -10.22 -13.90
N LEU A 53 -3.11 -9.31 -14.83
CA LEU A 53 -3.19 -9.60 -16.27
C LEU A 53 -1.82 -9.89 -16.90
N GLN A 54 -0.77 -9.21 -16.47
CA GLN A 54 0.57 -9.35 -17.03
C GLN A 54 1.13 -10.78 -16.95
N PRO A 55 1.14 -11.45 -15.80
CA PRO A 55 1.58 -12.84 -15.73
C PRO A 55 0.65 -13.78 -16.49
N TYR A 56 -0.66 -13.50 -16.56
CA TYR A 56 -1.58 -14.28 -17.38
C TYR A 56 -1.18 -14.24 -18.86
N TYR A 57 -0.98 -13.06 -19.45
CA TYR A 57 -0.56 -12.94 -20.85
C TYR A 57 0.78 -13.60 -21.11
N ALA A 58 1.74 -13.42 -20.20
CA ALA A 58 3.05 -14.05 -20.33
C ALA A 58 2.92 -15.59 -20.35
N THR A 59 2.16 -16.19 -19.44
CA THR A 59 2.10 -17.66 -19.30
C THR A 59 1.17 -18.36 -20.29
N HIS A 60 0.37 -17.61 -21.05
CA HIS A 60 -0.56 -18.12 -22.07
C HIS A 60 -0.13 -17.75 -23.49
N SER A 61 1.18 -17.57 -23.71
CA SER A 61 1.77 -17.29 -25.03
C SER A 61 1.28 -15.99 -25.71
N GLN A 62 0.70 -15.06 -24.95
CA GLN A 62 0.24 -13.76 -25.44
C GLN A 62 1.30 -12.67 -25.19
N LEU A 63 2.54 -12.93 -25.63
CA LEU A 63 3.69 -12.06 -25.34
C LEU A 63 3.59 -10.67 -25.98
N GLU A 64 2.93 -10.55 -27.14
CA GLU A 64 2.67 -9.25 -27.76
C GLU A 64 1.81 -8.37 -26.84
N LYS A 65 0.68 -8.91 -26.35
CA LYS A 65 -0.18 -8.22 -25.39
C LYS A 65 0.56 -7.89 -24.09
N HIS A 66 1.37 -8.82 -23.57
CA HIS A 66 2.21 -8.59 -22.40
C HIS A 66 3.12 -7.35 -22.58
N ARG A 67 3.78 -7.24 -23.76
CA ARG A 67 4.67 -6.11 -24.07
C ARG A 67 3.91 -4.80 -24.21
N THR A 68 2.84 -4.76 -25.00
CA THR A 68 2.04 -3.55 -25.22
C THR A 68 1.43 -3.05 -23.90
N ASN A 69 0.83 -3.95 -23.13
CA ASN A 69 0.29 -3.63 -21.82
C ASN A 69 1.39 -3.27 -20.81
N GLY A 70 2.61 -3.77 -21.00
CA GLY A 70 3.75 -3.45 -20.14
C GLY A 70 4.13 -1.97 -20.26
N ILE A 71 4.05 -1.39 -21.46
CA ILE A 71 4.31 0.04 -21.69
C ILE A 71 3.27 0.91 -20.96
N ILE A 72 1.99 0.55 -21.08
CA ILE A 72 0.90 1.25 -20.39
C ILE A 72 1.07 1.11 -18.86
N GLY A 73 1.40 -0.09 -18.40
CA GLY A 73 1.67 -0.37 -16.99
C GLY A 73 2.81 0.49 -16.42
N MET A 74 3.88 0.74 -17.18
CA MET A 74 4.98 1.61 -16.72
C MET A 74 4.52 3.06 -16.51
N PHE A 75 3.73 3.62 -17.43
CA PHE A 75 3.17 4.95 -17.26
C PHE A 75 2.26 5.01 -16.03
N LEU A 76 1.43 3.98 -15.87
CA LEU A 76 0.49 3.89 -14.77
C LEU A 76 1.18 3.72 -13.41
N ALA A 77 2.29 2.97 -13.33
CA ALA A 77 3.12 2.89 -12.13
C ALA A 77 3.67 4.25 -11.70
N GLY A 78 4.10 5.07 -12.67
CA GLY A 78 4.48 6.46 -12.42
C GLY A 78 3.32 7.28 -11.86
N GLY A 79 2.11 7.10 -12.43
CA GLY A 79 0.88 7.70 -11.92
C GLY A 79 0.56 7.30 -10.48
N VAL A 80 0.71 6.02 -10.10
CA VAL A 80 0.53 5.55 -8.72
C VAL A 80 1.53 6.23 -7.78
N CYS A 81 2.83 6.28 -8.13
CA CYS A 81 3.83 6.98 -7.33
C CYS A 81 3.48 8.45 -7.09
N ILE A 82 3.15 9.18 -8.17
CA ILE A 82 2.90 10.62 -8.11
C ILE A 82 1.63 10.91 -7.32
N THR A 83 0.56 10.16 -7.56
CA THR A 83 -0.71 10.33 -6.84
C THR A 83 -0.57 9.92 -5.37
N ALA A 84 0.30 8.97 -5.02
CA ALA A 84 0.57 8.64 -3.62
C ALA A 84 1.20 9.81 -2.86
N PHE A 85 2.04 10.63 -3.48
CA PHE A 85 2.52 11.88 -2.85
C PHE A 85 1.37 12.85 -2.54
N SER A 86 0.29 12.87 -3.34
CA SER A 86 -0.87 13.71 -3.04
C SER A 86 -1.62 13.26 -1.77
N MET A 87 -1.48 11.99 -1.37
CA MET A 87 -2.08 11.46 -0.15
C MET A 87 -1.38 11.98 1.11
N LEU A 88 -0.07 12.29 1.03
CA LEU A 88 0.68 12.86 2.15
C LEU A 88 0.11 14.22 2.59
N PHE A 89 -0.35 15.06 1.65
CA PHE A 89 -1.03 16.32 1.99
C PHE A 89 -2.33 16.06 2.77
N ARG A 90 -3.06 15.01 2.41
CA ARG A 90 -4.27 14.60 3.13
C ARG A 90 -3.94 14.15 4.55
N ASP A 91 -2.82 13.47 4.76
CA ASP A 91 -2.39 13.04 6.09
C ASP A 91 -2.01 14.25 6.97
N ILE A 92 -1.27 15.23 6.43
CA ILE A 92 -0.98 16.47 7.17
C ILE A 92 -2.27 17.22 7.51
N ALA A 93 -3.18 17.38 6.54
CA ALA A 93 -4.47 18.02 6.77
C ALA A 93 -5.33 17.27 7.80
N ASN A 94 -5.29 15.94 7.83
CA ASN A 94 -6.00 15.14 8.84
C ASN A 94 -5.34 15.24 10.22
N ALA A 95 -4.01 15.36 10.29
CA ALA A 95 -3.32 15.65 11.55
C ALA A 95 -3.85 16.97 12.16
N ASP A 96 -3.96 18.03 11.36
CA ASP A 96 -4.44 19.32 11.82
C ASP A 96 -5.94 19.30 12.18
N LYS A 97 -6.76 18.61 11.39
CA LYS A 97 -8.18 18.41 11.70
C LYS A 97 -8.39 17.61 12.97
N SER A 98 -7.62 16.54 13.20
CA SER A 98 -7.72 15.75 14.44
C SER A 98 -7.30 16.55 15.68
N ALA A 99 -6.38 17.52 15.53
CA ALA A 99 -6.02 18.44 16.60
C ALA A 99 -7.13 19.47 16.88
N GLN A 100 -7.83 19.92 15.84
CA GLN A 100 -8.90 20.94 15.95
C GLN A 100 -10.24 20.34 16.39
N PHE A 101 -10.55 19.12 15.96
CA PHE A 101 -11.83 18.43 16.14
C PHE A 101 -11.61 17.02 16.74
N PRO A 102 -11.06 16.91 17.96
CA PRO A 102 -10.70 15.61 18.54
C PRO A 102 -11.90 14.66 18.70
N ASP A 103 -13.09 15.18 18.99
CA ASP A 103 -14.30 14.36 19.16
C ASP A 103 -14.74 13.64 17.87
N ASP A 104 -14.45 14.24 16.71
CA ASP A 104 -14.78 13.68 15.38
C ASP A 104 -13.79 12.58 14.97
N PHE A 105 -12.56 12.63 15.48
CA PHE A 105 -11.47 11.72 15.13
C PHE A 105 -11.26 10.61 16.18
N GLY A 106 -11.77 10.79 17.39
CA GLY A 106 -11.72 9.83 18.49
C GLY A 106 -10.30 9.35 18.78
N PRO A 107 -9.97 8.06 18.55
CA PRO A 107 -8.65 7.53 18.87
C PRO A 107 -7.54 8.00 17.92
N PHE A 108 -7.88 8.57 16.76
CA PHE A 108 -6.91 9.00 15.76
C PHE A 108 -6.36 10.39 16.08
N GLU A 109 -5.41 10.44 17.00
CA GLU A 109 -4.68 11.66 17.37
C GLU A 109 -3.74 12.16 16.24
N PRO A 110 -3.29 13.43 16.27
CA PRO A 110 -2.43 14.01 15.23
C PRO A 110 -1.18 13.19 14.91
N TRP A 111 -0.54 12.62 15.95
CA TRP A 111 0.65 11.80 15.78
C TRP A 111 0.41 10.59 14.87
N PHE A 112 -0.81 10.05 14.83
CA PHE A 112 -1.13 8.90 14.00
C PHE A 112 -0.98 9.25 12.52
N PHE A 113 -1.56 10.38 12.10
CA PHE A 113 -1.48 10.84 10.71
C PHE A 113 -0.06 11.27 10.31
N ILE A 114 0.68 11.90 11.22
CA ILE A 114 2.11 12.19 11.02
C ILE A 114 2.91 10.89 10.85
N GLY A 115 2.61 9.87 11.67
CA GLY A 115 3.21 8.54 11.58
C GLY A 115 2.89 7.86 10.26
N VAL A 116 1.64 7.93 9.80
CA VAL A 116 1.20 7.42 8.48
C VAL A 116 1.98 8.10 7.36
N ALA A 117 2.06 9.44 7.34
CA ALA A 117 2.82 10.17 6.33
C ALA A 117 4.31 9.78 6.32
N ALA A 118 4.91 9.59 7.50
CA ALA A 118 6.31 9.18 7.63
C ALA A 118 6.56 7.78 7.02
N VAL A 119 5.66 6.82 7.24
CA VAL A 119 5.80 5.46 6.68
C VAL A 119 5.45 5.43 5.19
N GLU A 120 4.45 6.20 4.76
CA GLU A 120 4.02 6.24 3.37
C GLU A 120 5.11 6.78 2.44
N ILE A 121 5.91 7.78 2.86
CA ILE A 121 7.07 8.23 2.06
C ILE A 121 8.04 7.09 1.76
N VAL A 122 8.38 6.27 2.77
CA VAL A 122 9.27 5.13 2.60
C VAL A 122 8.65 4.09 1.67
N MET A 123 7.34 3.86 1.79
CA MET A 123 6.60 2.94 0.92
C MET A 123 6.57 3.41 -0.53
N ILE A 124 6.33 4.70 -0.78
CA ILE A 124 6.32 5.30 -2.12
C ILE A 124 7.70 5.15 -2.78
N ILE A 125 8.78 5.47 -2.05
CA ILE A 125 10.15 5.32 -2.53
C ILE A 125 10.46 3.85 -2.82
N ALA A 126 10.11 2.94 -1.91
CA ALA A 126 10.32 1.51 -2.09
C ALA A 126 9.53 0.95 -3.28
N PHE A 127 8.29 1.42 -3.48
CA PHE A 127 7.46 1.05 -4.62
C PHE A 127 8.11 1.51 -5.93
N GLY A 128 8.51 2.78 -6.01
CA GLY A 128 9.19 3.33 -7.19
C GLY A 128 10.49 2.57 -7.49
N TYR A 129 11.28 2.28 -6.46
CA TYR A 129 12.48 1.46 -6.58
C TYR A 129 12.17 0.05 -7.10
N ALA A 130 11.15 -0.63 -6.56
CA ALA A 130 10.76 -1.96 -7.01
C ALA A 130 10.31 -1.96 -8.48
N VAL A 131 9.54 -0.94 -8.91
CA VAL A 131 9.16 -0.76 -10.32
C VAL A 131 10.40 -0.58 -11.20
N ILE A 132 11.32 0.31 -10.83
CA ILE A 132 12.58 0.54 -11.57
C ILE A 132 13.40 -0.75 -11.67
N MET A 133 13.55 -1.47 -10.55
CA MET A 133 14.27 -2.73 -10.52
C MET A 133 13.62 -3.79 -11.41
N SER A 134 12.29 -3.83 -11.49
CA SER A 134 11.60 -4.73 -12.42
C SER A 134 11.95 -4.44 -13.88
N ILE A 135 12.11 -3.17 -14.25
CA ILE A 135 12.44 -2.74 -15.63
C ILE A 135 13.91 -3.04 -15.95
N ILE A 136 14.82 -2.76 -15.02
CA ILE A 136 16.24 -3.09 -15.15
C ILE A 136 16.43 -4.60 -15.32
N LYS A 137 15.71 -5.39 -14.51
CA LYS A 137 15.78 -6.85 -14.51
C LYS A 137 14.84 -7.53 -15.51
N ARG A 138 14.22 -6.80 -16.45
CA ARG A 138 13.26 -7.35 -17.45
C ARG A 138 13.76 -8.56 -18.26
N LYS A 139 15.07 -8.70 -18.43
CA LYS A 139 15.69 -9.85 -19.13
C LYS A 139 15.76 -11.12 -18.26
N SER A 140 15.72 -10.97 -16.93
CA SER A 140 15.58 -12.06 -15.96
C SER A 140 14.11 -12.18 -15.57
N LEU A 141 13.40 -13.12 -16.21
CA LEU A 141 11.95 -13.23 -16.10
C LEU A 141 11.49 -13.40 -14.64
N GLU A 142 12.22 -14.18 -13.84
CA GLU A 142 11.86 -14.39 -12.44
C GLU A 142 12.08 -13.16 -11.57
N ASP A 143 13.15 -12.39 -11.81
CA ASP A 143 13.45 -11.19 -11.03
C ASP A 143 12.51 -10.05 -11.42
N HIS A 144 12.28 -9.89 -12.73
CA HIS A 144 11.29 -8.94 -13.26
C HIS A 144 9.91 -9.15 -12.62
N ALA A 145 9.41 -10.38 -12.67
CA ALA A 145 8.11 -10.71 -12.11
C ALA A 145 8.08 -10.48 -10.60
N TRP A 146 9.12 -10.89 -9.87
CA TRP A 146 9.12 -10.76 -8.42
C TRP A 146 9.25 -9.32 -7.92
N TRP A 147 10.03 -8.47 -8.61
CA TRP A 147 10.06 -7.03 -8.32
C TRP A 147 8.70 -6.37 -8.54
N LEU A 148 7.95 -6.75 -9.58
CA LEU A 148 6.58 -6.27 -9.77
C LEU A 148 5.65 -6.76 -8.67
N ILE A 149 5.69 -8.04 -8.30
CA ILE A 149 4.87 -8.60 -7.22
C ILE A 149 5.19 -7.93 -5.88
N THR A 150 6.46 -7.59 -5.64
CA THR A 150 6.91 -6.88 -4.43
C THR A 150 6.11 -5.59 -4.23
N THR A 151 5.75 -4.89 -5.30
CA THR A 151 4.96 -3.65 -5.23
C THR A 151 3.61 -3.82 -4.54
N VAL A 152 2.97 -4.99 -4.66
CA VAL A 152 1.70 -5.31 -3.97
C VAL A 152 1.87 -5.21 -2.46
N PHE A 153 2.90 -5.86 -1.93
CA PHE A 153 3.14 -5.93 -0.50
C PHE A 153 3.67 -4.61 0.09
N LEU A 154 4.14 -3.70 -0.77
CA LEU A 154 4.55 -2.36 -0.38
C LEU A 154 3.36 -1.41 -0.26
N ILE A 155 2.27 -1.61 -1.01
CA ILE A 155 1.10 -0.72 -1.03
C ILE A 155 -0.12 -1.30 -0.31
N MET A 156 -0.04 -2.52 0.20
CA MET A 156 -1.18 -3.19 0.84
C MET A 156 -1.55 -2.57 2.19
N MET A 157 -0.60 -1.94 2.88
CA MET A 157 -0.82 -1.38 4.22
C MET A 157 -1.96 -0.36 4.27
N PRO A 158 -1.98 0.75 3.51
CA PRO A 158 -2.94 1.81 3.76
C PRO A 158 -4.36 1.34 3.49
N ALA A 159 -4.51 0.47 2.50
CA ALA A 159 -5.76 -0.18 2.13
C ALA A 159 -6.27 -1.14 3.21
N LEU A 160 -5.45 -2.13 3.58
CA LEU A 160 -5.84 -3.16 4.53
C LEU A 160 -5.92 -2.63 5.96
N GLY A 161 -5.00 -1.73 6.32
CA GLY A 161 -4.91 -1.09 7.64
C GLY A 161 -6.17 -0.34 8.00
N ARG A 162 -6.66 0.54 7.11
CA ARG A 162 -7.94 1.24 7.31
C ARG A 162 -9.10 0.26 7.46
N GLY A 163 -9.14 -0.79 6.65
CA GLY A 163 -10.16 -1.83 6.75
C GLY A 163 -10.21 -2.52 8.10
N VAL A 164 -9.04 -2.99 8.55
CA VAL A 164 -8.90 -3.68 9.82
C VAL A 164 -9.18 -2.74 10.99
N GLN A 165 -8.67 -1.51 10.96
CA GLN A 165 -8.92 -0.49 11.99
C GLN A 165 -10.41 -0.13 12.06
N ASN A 166 -11.06 0.15 10.92
CA ASN A 166 -12.49 0.45 10.87
C ASN A 166 -13.33 -0.72 11.41
N THR A 167 -12.99 -1.95 11.03
CA THR A 167 -13.66 -3.15 11.56
C THR A 167 -13.46 -3.28 13.06
N TYR A 168 -12.25 -3.04 13.55
CA TYR A 168 -11.91 -3.10 14.96
C TYR A 168 -12.67 -2.06 15.78
N ILE A 169 -12.75 -0.82 15.29
CA ILE A 169 -13.53 0.27 15.90
C ILE A 169 -15.02 -0.09 15.94
N LEU A 170 -15.58 -0.63 14.85
CA LEU A 170 -16.98 -1.04 14.81
C LEU A 170 -17.33 -2.10 15.87
N ILE A 171 -16.37 -2.98 16.20
CA ILE A 171 -16.56 -4.02 17.24
C ILE A 171 -16.42 -3.43 18.65
N HIS A 172 -15.66 -2.34 18.83
CA HIS A 172 -15.37 -1.69 20.11
C HIS A 172 -15.98 -0.29 20.21
N LEU A 173 -17.15 -0.07 19.59
CA LEU A 173 -17.82 1.24 19.60
C LEU A 173 -18.16 1.73 21.01
N GLU A 174 -18.38 0.81 21.95
CA GLU A 174 -18.67 1.12 23.35
C GLU A 174 -17.50 1.79 24.07
N ASP A 175 -16.27 1.61 23.56
CA ASP A 175 -15.05 2.18 24.15
C ASP A 175 -14.67 3.54 23.54
N TRP A 176 -15.46 4.08 22.60
CA TRP A 176 -15.16 5.36 21.94
C TRP A 176 -15.05 6.52 22.95
N PRO A 177 -14.04 7.40 22.84
CA PRO A 177 -12.98 7.46 21.83
C PRO A 177 -11.71 6.65 22.17
N ASN A 178 -11.67 5.93 23.29
CA ASN A 178 -10.49 5.26 23.84
C ASN A 178 -10.23 3.87 23.25
N VAL A 179 -10.28 3.76 21.92
CA VAL A 179 -10.05 2.49 21.19
C VAL A 179 -8.56 2.36 20.83
N ASP A 180 -7.96 1.19 21.04
CA ASP A 180 -6.60 0.92 20.59
C ASP A 180 -6.51 0.86 19.05
N ILE A 181 -5.72 1.77 18.47
CA ILE A 181 -5.47 1.85 17.02
C ILE A 181 -4.17 1.18 16.58
N MET A 182 -3.27 0.86 17.51
CA MET A 182 -1.99 0.23 17.21
C MET A 182 -2.11 -1.29 17.14
N GLY A 183 -2.90 -1.91 18.02
CA GLY A 183 -3.26 -3.34 17.93
C GLY A 183 -3.72 -3.77 16.54
N PRO A 184 -4.77 -3.17 15.94
CA PRO A 184 -5.20 -3.48 14.58
C PRO A 184 -4.14 -3.15 13.50
N THR A 185 -3.28 -2.16 13.72
CA THR A 185 -2.16 -1.85 12.83
C THR A 185 -1.13 -2.97 12.82
N TYR A 186 -0.74 -3.49 14.00
CA TYR A 186 0.19 -4.63 14.10
C TYR A 186 -0.40 -5.91 13.54
N PHE A 187 -1.69 -6.15 13.76
CA PHE A 187 -2.40 -7.28 13.17
C PHE A 187 -2.40 -7.19 11.63
N THR A 188 -2.61 -6.00 11.08
CA THR A 188 -2.50 -5.75 9.64
C THR A 188 -1.11 -6.10 9.12
N GLN A 189 -0.05 -5.64 9.79
CA GLN A 189 1.33 -5.97 9.38
C GLN A 189 1.59 -7.47 9.43
N PHE A 190 1.11 -8.15 10.47
CA PHE A 190 1.18 -9.61 10.58
C PHE A 190 0.52 -10.31 9.38
N LEU A 191 -0.68 -9.86 8.97
CA LEU A 191 -1.36 -10.41 7.79
C LEU A 191 -0.56 -10.16 6.51
N ILE A 192 -0.07 -8.94 6.28
CA ILE A 192 0.70 -8.59 5.08
C ILE A 192 1.98 -9.43 5.00
N VAL A 193 2.74 -9.49 6.09
CA VAL A 193 3.98 -10.28 6.16
C VAL A 193 3.70 -11.77 5.97
N THR A 194 2.62 -12.30 6.54
CA THR A 194 2.23 -13.70 6.35
C THR A 194 1.95 -14.00 4.88
N VAL A 195 1.12 -13.18 4.21
CA VAL A 195 0.80 -13.38 2.79
C VAL A 195 2.05 -13.21 1.92
N LEU A 196 2.91 -12.23 2.21
CA LEU A 196 4.20 -12.04 1.54
C LEU A 196 5.08 -13.29 1.64
N LEU A 197 5.26 -13.83 2.85
CA LEU A 197 6.13 -14.98 3.10
C LEU A 197 5.54 -16.26 2.49
N LEU A 198 4.23 -16.46 2.52
CA LEU A 198 3.55 -17.57 1.85
C LEU A 198 3.74 -17.50 0.32
N ALA A 199 3.56 -16.32 -0.28
CA ALA A 199 3.82 -16.12 -1.70
C ALA A 199 5.31 -16.34 -2.03
N ALA A 200 6.22 -15.77 -1.23
CA ALA A 200 7.65 -15.91 -1.42
C ALA A 200 8.11 -17.37 -1.28
N PHE A 201 7.54 -18.12 -0.35
CA PHE A 201 7.78 -19.55 -0.21
C PHE A 201 7.29 -20.33 -1.43
N LYS A 202 6.02 -20.14 -1.82
CA LYS A 202 5.39 -20.81 -2.98
C LYS A 202 6.19 -20.58 -4.27
N TYR A 203 6.63 -19.34 -4.50
CA TYR A 203 7.40 -18.97 -5.68
C TYR A 203 8.92 -19.08 -5.48
N LYS A 204 9.41 -19.70 -4.40
CA LYS A 204 10.85 -19.88 -4.10
C LYS A 204 11.65 -18.56 -4.21
N LYS A 205 11.10 -17.48 -3.68
CA LYS A 205 11.66 -16.13 -3.67
C LYS A 205 11.93 -15.58 -2.26
N LEU A 206 11.92 -16.43 -1.23
CA LEU A 206 12.30 -16.03 0.14
C LEU A 206 13.64 -15.29 0.23
N LYS A 207 14.61 -15.67 -0.61
CA LYS A 207 15.94 -15.04 -0.64
C LYS A 207 16.07 -13.88 -1.63
N HIS A 208 14.98 -13.49 -2.29
CA HIS A 208 15.02 -12.46 -3.31
C HIS A 208 15.08 -11.08 -2.67
N PRO A 209 15.90 -10.13 -3.16
CA PRO A 209 16.02 -8.79 -2.59
C PRO A 209 14.68 -8.04 -2.45
N GLY A 210 13.78 -8.17 -3.42
CA GLY A 210 12.42 -7.64 -3.33
C GLY A 210 11.61 -8.17 -2.12
N THR A 211 11.77 -9.43 -1.72
CA THR A 211 11.12 -9.95 -0.50
C THR A 211 11.68 -9.28 0.75
N TYR A 212 13.00 -9.09 0.81
CA TYR A 212 13.61 -8.38 1.93
C TYR A 212 13.19 -6.92 1.99
N LEU A 213 13.08 -6.25 0.84
CA LEU A 213 12.57 -4.87 0.77
C LEU A 213 11.14 -4.79 1.32
N ALA A 214 10.22 -5.62 0.82
CA ALA A 214 8.84 -5.61 1.32
C ALA A 214 8.76 -5.96 2.81
N LEU A 215 9.54 -6.94 3.28
CA LEU A 215 9.58 -7.29 4.69
C LEU A 215 10.08 -6.12 5.54
N LEU A 216 11.19 -5.48 5.15
CA LEU A 216 11.78 -4.36 5.87
C LEU A 216 10.82 -3.17 5.94
N VAL A 217 10.13 -2.85 4.85
CA VAL A 217 9.15 -1.76 4.82
C VAL A 217 7.95 -2.06 5.71
N ASN A 218 7.42 -3.28 5.70
CA ASN A 218 6.30 -3.64 6.58
C ASN A 218 6.73 -3.70 8.07
N VAL A 219 7.96 -4.12 8.37
CA VAL A 219 8.53 -4.00 9.72
C VAL A 219 8.72 -2.53 10.11
N TYR A 220 9.12 -1.67 9.18
CA TYR A 220 9.25 -0.23 9.42
C TYR A 220 7.91 0.41 9.78
N VAL A 221 6.79 -0.05 9.19
CA VAL A 221 5.44 0.42 9.58
C VAL A 221 5.13 0.14 11.05
N CYS A 222 5.69 -0.91 11.67
CA CYS A 222 5.49 -1.15 13.10
C CYS A 222 6.05 -0.02 14.00
N PHE A 223 6.87 0.87 13.45
CA PHE A 223 7.37 2.07 14.12
C PHE A 223 6.49 3.31 13.89
N LEU A 224 5.27 3.16 13.36
CA LEU A 224 4.35 4.27 13.09
C LEU A 224 4.17 5.20 14.30
N GLU A 225 3.91 4.67 15.49
CA GLU A 225 3.74 5.49 16.70
C GLU A 225 5.01 6.27 17.10
N PRO A 226 6.20 5.65 17.28
CA PRO A 226 7.40 6.41 17.63
C PRO A 226 7.81 7.40 16.53
N LEU A 227 7.52 7.11 15.26
CA LEU A 227 7.74 8.07 14.16
C LEU A 227 6.77 9.25 14.25
N GLY A 228 5.49 8.97 14.49
CA GLY A 228 4.43 9.96 14.58
C GLY A 228 4.55 10.89 15.78
N ARG A 229 5.05 10.40 16.91
CA ARG A 229 5.31 11.19 18.12
C ARG A 229 6.63 11.97 18.08
N SER A 230 7.44 11.82 17.02
CA SER A 230 8.72 12.50 16.91
C SER A 230 8.55 13.94 16.38
N ALA A 231 8.83 14.93 17.22
CA ALA A 231 8.80 16.34 16.84
C ALA A 231 9.73 16.67 15.65
N THR A 232 10.87 15.97 15.53
CA THR A 232 11.78 16.14 14.40
C THR A 232 11.16 15.67 13.09
N ILE A 233 10.46 14.53 13.12
CA ILE A 233 9.79 13.98 11.93
C ILE A 233 8.62 14.89 11.55
N GLU A 234 7.80 15.29 12.51
CA GLU A 234 6.71 16.23 12.24
C GLU A 234 7.21 17.53 11.60
N THR A 235 8.25 18.14 12.18
CA THR A 235 8.84 19.37 11.64
C THR A 235 9.35 19.18 10.21
N PHE A 236 10.03 18.06 9.96
CA PHE A 236 10.53 17.71 8.63
C PHE A 236 9.37 17.55 7.62
N LEU A 237 8.35 16.76 7.97
CA LEU A 237 7.22 16.48 7.10
C LEU A 237 6.45 17.75 6.76
N ARG A 238 6.14 18.60 7.75
CA ARG A 238 5.46 19.89 7.52
C ARG A 238 6.29 20.86 6.67
N THR A 239 7.62 20.78 6.75
CA THR A 239 8.51 21.59 5.90
C THR A 239 8.51 21.12 4.44
N VAL A 240 8.48 19.80 4.21
CA VAL A 240 8.60 19.20 2.88
C VAL A 240 7.26 19.10 2.14
N ILE A 241 6.18 18.79 2.85
CA ILE A 241 4.83 18.58 2.30
C ILE A 241 4.02 19.89 2.28
N ARG A 242 4.67 21.03 2.59
CA ARG A 242 4.14 22.40 2.67
C ARG A 242 2.75 22.62 2.05
N ASP A 243 1.78 22.95 2.90
CA ASP A 243 0.41 23.35 2.51
C ASP A 243 0.39 24.57 1.58
#